data_AF-A0A2V2ES89-F1
#
_entry.id   AF-A0A2V2ES89-F1
#
_cell.length_a   1.000
_cell.length_b   1.000
_cell.length_c   1.000
_cell.angle_alpha   90.00
_cell.angle_beta   90.00
_cell.angle_gamma   90.00
#
_symmetry.space_group_name_H-M   'P 1'
#
loop_
_entity.id
_entity.type
_entity.pdbx_description
1 polymer ?
#
loop_
_entity_poly.entity_id
_entity_poly.type
_entity_poly.pdbx_seq_one_letter_code
_entity_poly.pdbx_strand_id
1 'polypeptide(L)'
;MEIGRGCTPVIKVKLSVDTEYITICHAAFAQRGQVVLVKTLENGVSKNGNIVEIALSEDDTLKFDETADVDFQLRVGFNDGGRAKTQVFRLAVGRILEDGVIGDD
;
A
#
# COMPACT_ATOMS: atom_id res chain seq x y z
N MET A 1 0.37 5.74 -12.00
CA MET A 1 0.95 4.41 -11.71
C MET A 1 -0.22 3.47 -11.52
N GLU A 2 -0.18 2.31 -12.18
CA GLU A 2 -1.22 1.28 -12.10
C GLU A 2 -0.73 0.15 -11.18
N ILE A 3 -1.65 -0.46 -10.43
CA ILE A 3 -1.40 -1.69 -9.67
C ILE A 3 -1.90 -2.85 -10.53
N GLY A 4 -0.98 -3.61 -11.12
CA GLY A 4 -1.33 -4.88 -11.76
C GLY A 4 -1.72 -5.92 -10.71
N ARG A 5 -2.86 -6.60 -10.91
CA ARG A 5 -3.23 -7.79 -10.13
C ARG A 5 -2.17 -8.89 -10.36
N GLY A 6 -1.94 -9.77 -9.38
CA GLY A 6 -0.94 -10.85 -9.51
C GLY A 6 0.50 -10.36 -9.72
N CYS A 7 0.82 -9.14 -9.29
CA CYS A 7 2.17 -8.56 -9.40
C CYS A 7 2.69 -8.16 -8.01
N THR A 8 3.97 -7.78 -7.95
CA THR A 8 4.62 -7.31 -6.70
C THR A 8 5.04 -5.84 -6.73
N PRO A 9 4.10 -4.87 -6.90
CA PRO A 9 4.45 -3.46 -6.94
C PRO A 9 4.91 -2.93 -5.58
N VAL A 10 5.81 -1.94 -5.62
CA VAL A 10 6.27 -1.20 -4.44
C VAL A 10 5.82 0.25 -4.55
N ILE A 11 4.97 0.69 -3.61
CA ILE A 11 4.50 2.08 -3.52
C ILE A 11 5.46 2.84 -2.62
N LYS A 12 6.02 3.95 -3.11
CA LYS A 12 6.95 4.79 -2.35
C LYS A 12 6.29 6.11 -1.98
N VAL A 13 6.15 6.37 -0.69
CA VAL A 13 5.61 7.63 -0.16
C VAL A 13 6.76 8.42 0.46
N LYS A 14 7.10 9.55 -0.17
CA LYS A 14 8.09 10.48 0.37
C LYS A 14 7.44 11.37 1.43
N LEU A 15 8.00 11.38 2.62
CA LEU A 15 7.59 12.23 3.74
C LEU A 15 8.55 13.43 3.86
N SER A 16 8.06 14.51 4.46
CA SER A 16 8.88 15.70 4.78
C SER A 16 9.75 15.51 6.03
N VAL A 17 9.61 14.36 6.71
CA VAL A 17 10.31 14.01 7.95
C VAL A 17 11.03 12.68 7.76
N ASP A 18 12.05 12.45 8.59
CA ASP A 18 12.74 11.16 8.59
C ASP A 18 11.83 10.06 9.14
N THR A 19 11.91 8.88 8.52
CA THR A 19 11.09 7.74 8.89
C THR A 19 11.62 7.01 10.13
N GLU A 20 12.83 7.29 10.61
CA GLU A 20 13.34 6.71 11.86
C GLU A 20 12.39 6.96 13.03
N TYR A 21 11.78 8.16 13.08
CA TYR A 21 10.88 8.59 14.16
C TYR A 21 9.50 7.94 14.12
N ILE A 22 9.19 7.20 13.05
CA ILE A 22 7.89 6.55 12.86
C ILE A 22 7.83 5.24 13.63
N THR A 23 6.91 5.16 14.57
CA THR A 23 6.65 3.98 15.42
C THR A 23 5.51 3.11 14.91
N ILE A 24 4.56 3.72 14.20
CA ILE A 24 3.36 3.06 13.72
C ILE A 24 3.13 3.49 12.28
N CYS A 25 2.98 2.54 11.36
CA CYS A 25 2.48 2.79 10.01
C CYS A 25 1.22 1.99 9.77
N HIS A 26 0.27 2.61 9.07
CA HIS A 26 -0.95 1.99 8.61
C HIS A 26 -1.25 2.47 7.20
N ALA A 27 -0.85 1.67 6.22
CA ALA A 27 -1.15 1.85 4.80
C ALA A 27 -2.46 1.11 4.47
N ALA A 28 -3.55 1.85 4.31
CA ALA A 28 -4.86 1.29 4.01
C ALA A 28 -5.18 1.41 2.52
N PHE A 29 -5.75 0.35 1.96
CA PHE A 29 -6.27 0.28 0.61
C PHE A 29 -7.76 -0.02 0.68
N ALA A 30 -8.57 0.79 0.01
CA ALA A 30 -10.02 0.66 0.01
C ALA A 30 -10.57 0.67 -1.42
N GLN A 31 -11.60 -0.10 -1.67
CA GLN A 31 -12.38 -0.06 -2.91
C GLN A 31 -13.85 0.05 -2.56
N ARG A 32 -14.58 0.87 -3.30
CA ARG A 32 -16.03 1.09 -3.10
C ARG A 32 -16.37 1.46 -1.64
N GLY A 33 -15.47 2.18 -0.97
CA GLY A 33 -15.63 2.62 0.43
C GLY A 33 -15.29 1.57 1.50
N GLN A 34 -14.86 0.36 1.12
CA GLN A 34 -14.47 -0.69 2.06
C GLN A 34 -12.97 -0.92 2.03
N VAL A 35 -12.33 -1.01 3.20
CA VAL A 35 -10.91 -1.38 3.31
C VAL A 35 -10.75 -2.85 2.96
N VAL A 36 -9.95 -3.13 1.92
CA VAL A 36 -9.69 -4.48 1.40
C VAL A 36 -8.30 -5.01 1.77
N LEU A 37 -7.35 -4.10 2.02
CA LEU A 37 -5.99 -4.45 2.43
C LEU A 37 -5.42 -3.41 3.38
N VAL A 38 -4.65 -3.89 4.36
CA VAL A 38 -3.86 -3.04 5.26
C VAL A 38 -2.43 -3.59 5.33
N LYS A 39 -1.46 -2.70 5.15
CA LYS A 39 -0.04 -2.96 5.40
C LYS A 39 0.46 -2.15 6.60
N THR A 40 1.32 -2.75 7.40
CA THR A 40 1.91 -2.18 8.61
C THR A 40 3.43 -2.39 8.62
N LEU A 41 4.15 -1.81 9.57
CA LEU A 41 5.60 -2.03 9.72
C LEU A 41 5.97 -3.51 9.88
N GLU A 42 5.05 -4.32 10.41
CA GLU A 42 5.24 -5.76 10.61
C GLU A 42 4.85 -6.58 9.37
N ASN A 43 4.13 -5.97 8.43
CA ASN A 43 3.61 -6.64 7.25
C ASN A 43 3.65 -5.70 6.04
N GLY A 44 4.74 -5.77 5.27
CA GLY A 44 4.86 -5.15 3.96
C GLY A 44 5.18 -3.65 3.93
N VAL A 45 5.46 -3.01 5.08
CA VAL A 45 5.95 -1.62 5.10
C VAL A 45 7.38 -1.54 5.61
N SER A 46 8.25 -0.93 4.80
CA SER A 46 9.64 -0.64 5.14
C SER A 46 9.89 0.86 5.19
N LYS A 47 10.95 1.24 5.91
CA LYS A 47 11.34 2.63 6.16
C LYS A 47 12.73 2.86 5.59
N ASN A 48 12.91 3.91 4.79
CA ASN A 48 14.16 4.18 4.10
C ASN A 48 14.42 5.69 4.01
N GLY A 49 15.17 6.23 4.98
CA GLY A 49 15.42 7.66 5.12
C GLY A 49 14.10 8.43 5.29
N ASN A 50 13.73 9.24 4.31
CA ASN A 50 12.45 9.96 4.30
C ASN A 50 11.36 9.29 3.43
N ILE A 51 11.52 8.02 3.08
CA ILE A 51 10.59 7.28 2.22
C ILE A 51 10.00 6.10 3.00
N VAL A 52 8.68 5.99 2.98
CA VAL A 52 7.95 4.78 3.39
C VAL A 52 7.69 3.95 2.14
N GLU A 53 8.17 2.72 2.11
CA GLU A 53 8.02 1.78 1.01
C GLU A 53 6.98 0.72 1.40
N ILE A 54 5.92 0.59 0.61
CA ILE A 54 4.85 -0.39 0.82
C ILE A 54 4.98 -1.44 -0.27
N ALA A 55 5.46 -2.62 0.09
CA ALA A 55 5.54 -3.76 -0.80
C ALA A 55 4.23 -4.55 -0.77
N LEU A 56 3.65 -4.76 -1.95
CA LEU A 56 2.49 -5.63 -2.14
C LEU A 56 2.98 -6.95 -2.75
N SER A 57 2.47 -8.07 -2.24
CA SER A 57 2.64 -9.38 -2.86
C SER A 57 1.60 -9.61 -3.96
N GLU A 58 1.75 -10.70 -4.70
CA GLU A 58 0.76 -11.14 -5.68
C GLU A 58 -0.61 -11.39 -5.00
N ASP A 59 -0.64 -12.06 -3.85
CA ASP A 59 -1.86 -12.28 -3.06
C ASP A 59 -2.50 -10.96 -2.59
N ASP A 60 -1.69 -9.97 -2.22
CA ASP A 60 -2.19 -8.65 -1.86
C ASP A 60 -2.86 -7.96 -3.06
N THR A 61 -2.25 -8.04 -4.24
CA THR A 61 -2.78 -7.38 -5.44
C THR A 61 -3.98 -8.10 -6.04
N LEU A 62 -4.06 -9.43 -5.88
CA LEU A 62 -5.22 -10.23 -6.30
C LEU A 62 -6.50 -9.92 -5.52
N LYS A 63 -6.37 -9.38 -4.28
CA LYS A 63 -7.51 -8.89 -3.49
C LYS A 63 -8.18 -7.65 -4.10
N PHE A 64 -7.51 -6.96 -5.02
CA PHE A 64 -8.09 -5.81 -5.68
C PHE A 64 -9.02 -6.25 -6.82
N ASP A 65 -10.19 -5.62 -6.87
CA ASP A 65 -11.18 -5.78 -7.94
C ASP A 65 -10.76 -4.91 -9.14
N GLU A 66 -10.58 -5.51 -10.31
CA GLU A 66 -10.13 -4.82 -11.53
C GLU A 66 -11.17 -3.85 -12.12
N THR A 67 -12.43 -3.93 -11.69
CA THR A 67 -13.51 -3.07 -12.21
C THR A 67 -13.61 -1.74 -11.48
N ALA A 68 -12.76 -1.52 -10.46
CA ALA A 68 -12.72 -0.29 -9.68
C ALA A 68 -11.28 0.13 -9.36
N ASP A 69 -11.04 1.43 -9.28
CA ASP A 69 -9.78 1.94 -8.71
C ASP A 69 -9.68 1.62 -7.22
N VAL A 70 -8.46 1.65 -6.69
CA VAL A 70 -8.18 1.53 -5.27
C VAL A 70 -7.77 2.87 -4.66
N ASP A 71 -8.43 3.23 -3.57
CA ASP A 71 -8.09 4.36 -2.72
C ASP A 71 -7.02 3.96 -1.72
N PHE A 72 -5.92 4.68 -1.70
CA PHE A 72 -4.78 4.47 -0.83
C PHE A 72 -4.61 5.64 0.15
N GLN A 73 -4.40 5.33 1.44
CA GLN A 73 -3.99 6.32 2.43
C GLN A 73 -2.95 5.75 3.38
N LEU A 74 -1.89 6.52 3.61
CA LEU A 74 -0.90 6.24 4.64
C LEU A 74 -1.20 7.07 5.88
N ARG A 75 -1.22 6.40 7.03
CA ARG A 75 -1.24 7.02 8.36
C ARG A 75 0.02 6.62 9.12
N VAL A 76 0.66 7.58 9.78
CA VAL A 76 1.89 7.37 10.54
C VAL A 76 1.75 7.94 11.95
N GLY A 77 2.32 7.24 12.92
CA GLY A 77 2.51 7.69 14.30
C GLY A 77 3.99 7.84 14.60
N PHE A 78 4.35 8.87 15.37
CA PHE A 78 5.73 9.21 15.73
C PHE A 78 6.02 8.89 17.20
N ASN A 79 7.31 8.77 17.56
CA ASN A 79 7.78 8.55 18.94
C ASN A 79 7.25 9.57 19.95
N ASP A 80 7.08 10.83 19.53
CA ASP A 80 6.55 11.92 20.37
C ASP A 80 5.02 11.84 20.57
N GLY A 81 4.37 10.79 20.06
CA GLY A 81 2.91 10.62 20.13
C GLY A 81 2.15 11.37 19.03
N GLY A 82 2.82 12.20 18.23
CA GLY A 82 2.26 12.84 17.05
C GLY A 82 1.71 11.85 16.03
N ARG A 83 0.66 12.23 15.30
CA ARG A 83 0.06 11.42 14.23
C ARG A 83 -0.13 12.26 12.99
N ALA A 84 0.22 11.70 11.84
CA ALA A 84 0.00 12.33 10.55
C ALA A 84 -0.66 11.35 9.58
N LYS A 85 -1.31 11.90 8.56
CA LYS A 85 -1.88 11.13 7.46
C LYS A 85 -1.60 11.84 6.14
N THR A 86 -1.53 11.07 5.07
CA THR A 86 -1.55 11.62 3.72
C THR A 86 -2.98 11.97 3.29
N GLN A 87 -3.12 12.71 2.19
CA GLN A 87 -4.36 12.69 1.42
C GLN A 87 -4.68 11.27 0.93
N VAL A 88 -5.91 11.06 0.49
CA VAL A 88 -6.29 9.83 -0.20
C VAL A 88 -5.79 9.94 -1.64
N PHE A 89 -5.05 8.92 -2.09
CA PHE A 89 -4.60 8.79 -3.46
C PHE A 89 -5.44 7.73 -4.16
N ARG A 90 -5.78 7.96 -5.42
CA ARG A 90 -6.50 6.99 -6.23
C ARG A 90 -5.54 6.33 -7.21
N LEU A 91 -5.48 5.00 -7.19
CA LEU A 91 -4.59 4.19 -8.01
C LEU A 91 -5.44 3.29 -8.90
N ALA A 92 -5.16 3.30 -10.20
CA ALA A 92 -5.84 2.40 -11.14
C ALA A 92 -5.42 0.96 -10.88
N VAL A 93 -6.36 0.03 -11.00
CA VAL A 93 -6.10 -1.41 -10.90
C VAL A 93 -6.10 -1.98 -12.32
N GLY A 94 -4.97 -2.55 -12.73
CA GLY A 94 -4.78 -3.15 -14.05
C GLY A 94 -5.34 -4.56 -14.10
N ARG A 95 -6.07 -4.87 -15.18
CA ARG A 95 -6.50 -6.24 -15.47
C ARG A 95 -5.32 -7.13 -15.84
N ILE A 96 -5.40 -8.41 -15.49
CA ILE A 96 -4.50 -9.46 -15.98
C ILE A 96 -5.26 -10.37 -16.94
N LEU A 97 -4.54 -10.95 -17.91
CA LEU A 97 -5.14 -11.85 -18.91
C LEU A 97 -5.31 -13.28 -18.38
N GLU A 98 -4.56 -13.63 -17.34
CA GLU A 98 -4.59 -14.90 -16.63
C GLU A 98 -4.68 -14.56 -15.13
N ASP A 99 -5.65 -15.13 -14.43
CA ASP A 99 -5.87 -14.87 -13.00
C ASP A 99 -5.05 -15.88 -12.19
N GLY A 100 -4.26 -15.41 -11.22
CA GLY A 100 -3.41 -16.26 -10.39
C GLY A 100 -2.07 -15.64 -10.03
N VAL A 101 -1.30 -16.37 -9.23
CA VAL A 101 0.11 -16.11 -8.92
C VAL A 101 0.94 -16.74 -10.03
N ILE A 102 2.01 -16.07 -10.47
CA ILE A 102 2.86 -16.61 -11.55
C ILE A 102 3.58 -17.86 -11.04
N GLY A 103 3.11 -19.05 -11.44
CA GLY A 103 3.73 -20.35 -11.14
C GLY A 103 2.94 -21.33 -10.28
N ASP A 104 1.65 -21.08 -10.02
CA ASP A 104 0.74 -22.11 -9.47
C ASP A 104 0.13 -22.89 -10.66
N ASP A 105 0.66 -24.09 -10.94
CA ASP A 105 0.11 -25.08 -11.90
C ASP A 105 -0.93 -25.99 -11.22
#